data_AF-A0A1H2TZS4-F1
#
_entry.id   AF-A0A1H2TZS4-F1
#
_cell.length_a   1.000
_cell.length_b   1.000
_cell.length_c   1.000
_cell.angle_alpha   90.00
_cell.angle_beta   90.00
_cell.angle_gamma   90.00
#
_symmetry.space_group_name_H-M   'P 1'
#
loop_
_entity.id
_entity.type
_entity.pdbx_description
1 polymer ?
#
loop_
_entity_poly.entity_id
_entity_poly.type
_entity_poly.pdbx_seq_one_letter_code
_entity_poly.pdbx_strand_id
1 'polypeptide(L)'
;MTQDRLFPASAMPDRDWWHTLWPNPDRVVRALRIGQGMTVIDLGCGDGYFTAAIARQVLGQQRGPKTEMRMSPEQTRTMVEPAGFKLETRVELPPYHYGAIFIRITA
;
A
#
# COMPACT_ATOMS: atom_id res chain seq x y z
N MET A 1 -33.31 7.52 -28.97
CA MET A 1 -32.09 7.73 -28.18
C MET A 1 -32.42 7.40 -26.75
N THR A 2 -32.04 6.22 -26.28
CA THR A 2 -32.22 5.84 -24.88
C THR A 2 -31.22 6.69 -24.10
N GLN A 3 -31.69 7.63 -23.29
CA GLN A 3 -30.82 8.31 -22.35
C GLN A 3 -30.43 7.29 -21.29
N ASP A 4 -29.30 6.63 -21.51
CA ASP A 4 -28.72 5.70 -20.54
C ASP A 4 -28.53 6.49 -19.24
N ARG A 5 -29.34 6.15 -18.24
CA ARG A 5 -29.31 6.78 -16.92
C ARG A 5 -27.94 6.51 -16.31
N LEU A 6 -27.08 7.52 -16.33
CA LEU A 6 -25.87 7.53 -15.51
C LEU A 6 -26.27 7.34 -14.05
N PHE A 7 -25.51 6.50 -13.33
CA PHE A 7 -25.72 6.33 -11.89
C PHE A 7 -25.47 7.66 -11.17
N PRO A 8 -26.32 8.06 -10.21
CA PRO A 8 -26.07 9.25 -9.42
C PRO A 8 -24.73 9.12 -8.69
N ALA A 9 -23.91 10.16 -8.75
CA ALA A 9 -22.66 10.18 -8.00
C ALA A 9 -22.95 10.14 -6.51
N SER A 10 -22.59 9.05 -5.83
CA SER A 10 -22.42 9.07 -4.38
C SER A 10 -21.17 9.90 -4.09
N ALA A 11 -21.26 10.90 -3.20
CA ALA A 11 -20.07 11.58 -2.69
C ALA A 11 -19.05 10.52 -2.24
N MET A 12 -17.77 10.71 -2.59
CA MET A 12 -16.73 9.75 -2.24
C MET A 12 -16.64 9.69 -0.70
N PRO A 13 -16.95 8.55 -0.07
CA PRO A 13 -16.83 8.44 1.37
C PRO A 13 -15.34 8.54 1.76
N ASP A 14 -15.07 8.85 3.03
CA ASP A 14 -13.69 8.85 3.53
C ASP A 14 -13.05 7.46 3.40
N ARG A 15 -11.71 7.44 3.54
CA ARG A 15 -10.91 6.22 3.41
C ARG A 15 -11.36 5.13 4.39
N ASP A 16 -11.77 5.51 5.59
CA ASP A 16 -12.10 4.58 6.66
C ASP A 16 -13.44 3.87 6.42
N TRP A 17 -14.31 4.47 5.61
CA TRP A 17 -15.61 3.90 5.24
C TRP A 17 -15.50 2.56 4.49
N TRP A 18 -14.62 2.47 3.49
CA TRP A 18 -14.41 1.23 2.73
C TRP A 18 -13.82 0.12 3.61
N HIS A 19 -12.90 0.49 4.49
CA HIS A 19 -12.29 -0.42 5.46
C HIS A 19 -13.33 -0.96 6.45
N THR A 20 -14.35 -0.16 6.80
CA THR A 20 -15.42 -0.57 7.71
C THR A 20 -16.38 -1.58 7.07
N LEU A 21 -16.81 -1.34 5.83
CA LEU A 21 -17.76 -2.23 5.15
C LEU A 21 -17.11 -3.52 4.62
N TRP A 22 -15.87 -3.42 4.12
CA TRP A 22 -15.14 -4.56 3.58
C TRP A 22 -13.80 -4.74 4.29
N PRO A 23 -13.81 -5.17 5.57
CA PRO A 23 -12.59 -5.27 6.38
C PRO A 23 -11.57 -6.29 5.85
N ASN A 24 -11.98 -7.16 4.92
CA ASN A 24 -11.12 -8.12 4.25
C ASN A 24 -11.30 -8.04 2.73
N PRO A 25 -10.60 -7.11 2.05
CA PRO A 25 -10.75 -6.93 0.61
C PRO A 25 -10.21 -8.14 -0.17
N ASP A 26 -9.23 -8.86 0.36
CA ASP A 26 -8.74 -10.10 -0.25
C ASP A 26 -9.82 -11.19 -0.33
N ARG A 27 -10.70 -11.29 0.69
CA ARG A 27 -11.83 -12.22 0.67
C ARG A 27 -12.83 -11.85 -0.44
N VAL A 28 -13.10 -10.56 -0.62
CA VAL A 28 -14.00 -10.06 -1.68
C VAL A 28 -13.42 -10.37 -3.06
N VAL A 29 -12.16 -10.05 -3.29
CA VAL A 29 -11.45 -10.31 -4.54
C VAL A 29 -11.45 -11.81 -4.89
N ARG A 30 -11.22 -12.69 -3.89
CA ARG A 30 -11.33 -14.15 -4.09
C ARG A 30 -12.75 -14.60 -4.42
N ALA A 31 -13.77 -14.02 -3.78
CA ALA A 31 -15.17 -14.33 -4.07
C ALA A 31 -15.58 -13.93 -5.50
N LEU A 32 -14.95 -12.88 -6.05
CA LEU A 32 -15.08 -12.49 -7.46
C LEU A 32 -14.33 -13.42 -8.42
N ARG A 33 -13.64 -14.46 -7.91
CA ARG A 33 -12.86 -15.44 -8.69
C ARG A 33 -11.73 -14.82 -9.52
N ILE A 34 -11.21 -13.68 -9.06
CA ILE A 34 -9.98 -13.11 -9.60
C ILE A 34 -8.82 -14.06 -9.25
N GLY A 35 -8.11 -14.51 -10.29
CA GLY A 35 -7.02 -15.48 -10.20
C GLY A 35 -5.67 -14.90 -10.61
N GLN A 36 -4.61 -15.66 -10.34
CA GLN A 36 -3.25 -15.29 -10.73
C GLN A 36 -3.13 -15.19 -12.26
N GLY A 37 -2.39 -14.21 -12.74
CA GLY A 37 -2.16 -13.99 -14.18
C GLY A 37 -3.32 -13.36 -14.96
N MET A 38 -4.45 -13.05 -14.32
CA MET A 38 -5.53 -12.32 -14.97
C MET A 38 -5.17 -10.86 -15.24
N THR A 39 -5.63 -10.31 -16.37
CA THR A 39 -5.62 -8.86 -16.60
C THR A 39 -6.92 -8.27 -16.07
N VAL A 40 -6.83 -7.38 -15.08
CA VAL A 40 -7.99 -6.78 -14.40
C VAL A 40 -7.92 -5.26 -14.49
N ILE A 41 -9.05 -4.61 -14.79
CA ILE A 41 -9.21 -3.16 -14.72
C ILE A 41 -10.10 -2.84 -13.50
N ASP A 42 -9.62 -1.97 -12.62
CA ASP A 42 -10.34 -1.47 -11.46
C ASP A 42 -10.85 -0.05 -11.74
N LEU A 43 -12.12 0.06 -12.16
CA LEU A 43 -12.76 1.33 -12.49
C LEU A 43 -13.42 1.94 -11.25
N GLY A 44 -13.08 3.19 -10.95
CA GLY A 44 -13.53 3.84 -9.72
C GLY A 44 -12.72 3.41 -8.49
N CYS A 45 -11.42 3.18 -8.66
CA CYS A 45 -10.55 2.58 -7.65
C CYS A 45 -10.33 3.42 -6.38
N GLY A 46 -10.72 4.70 -6.37
CA GLY A 46 -10.56 5.58 -5.21
C GLY A 46 -9.11 5.67 -4.75
N ASP A 47 -8.87 5.37 -3.47
CA ASP A 47 -7.53 5.33 -2.86
C ASP A 47 -6.75 4.02 -3.15
N GLY A 48 -7.34 3.11 -3.90
CA GLY A 48 -6.75 1.84 -4.31
C GLY A 48 -6.89 0.71 -3.29
N TYR A 49 -7.84 0.80 -2.34
CA TYR A 49 -8.08 -0.25 -1.35
C TYR A 49 -8.26 -1.65 -1.98
N PHE A 50 -9.15 -1.76 -2.97
CA PHE A 50 -9.37 -3.01 -3.72
C PHE A 50 -8.27 -3.25 -4.76
N THR A 51 -7.74 -2.21 -5.40
CA THR A 51 -6.62 -2.35 -6.35
C THR A 51 -5.45 -3.09 -5.73
N ALA A 52 -5.10 -2.78 -4.47
CA ALA A 52 -4.02 -3.46 -3.76
C ALA A 52 -4.33 -4.94 -3.51
N ALA A 53 -5.57 -5.31 -3.21
CA ALA A 53 -6.00 -6.69 -3.03
C ALA A 53 -6.01 -7.47 -4.36
N ILE A 54 -6.52 -6.85 -5.42
CA ILE A 54 -6.49 -7.39 -6.79
C ILE A 54 -5.04 -7.67 -7.20
N ALA A 55 -4.13 -6.70 -7.00
CA ALA A 55 -2.73 -6.85 -7.36
C ALA A 55 -2.06 -8.04 -6.63
N ARG A 56 -2.32 -8.21 -5.33
CA ARG A 56 -1.80 -9.36 -4.57
C ARG A 56 -2.28 -10.69 -5.14
N GLN A 57 -3.56 -10.76 -5.51
CA GLN A 57 -4.18 -11.97 -6.05
C GLN A 57 -3.68 -12.29 -7.48
N VAL A 58 -3.60 -11.27 -8.34
CA VAL A 58 -3.18 -11.41 -9.75
C VAL A 58 -1.69 -11.71 -9.85
N LEU A 59 -0.85 -11.03 -9.06
CA LEU A 59 0.61 -11.21 -9.10
C LEU A 59 1.06 -12.39 -8.24
N GLY A 60 0.27 -12.80 -7.26
CA GLY A 60 0.66 -13.80 -6.26
C GLY A 60 1.78 -13.33 -5.34
N GLN A 61 1.92 -12.01 -5.14
CA GLN A 61 3.00 -11.41 -4.35
C GLN A 61 2.42 -10.40 -3.36
N GLN A 62 3.00 -10.31 -2.16
CA GLN A 62 2.66 -9.26 -1.21
C GLN A 62 3.14 -7.89 -1.72
N ARG A 63 2.43 -6.83 -1.32
CA ARG A 63 2.80 -5.46 -1.67
C ARG A 63 4.12 -5.08 -0.98
N GLY A 64 4.94 -4.31 -1.67
CA GLY A 64 6.21 -3.77 -1.16
C GLY A 64 7.42 -4.57 -1.62
N PRO A 65 8.63 -4.14 -1.23
CA PRO A 65 9.85 -4.87 -1.55
C PRO A 65 9.80 -6.29 -0.99
N LYS A 66 10.34 -7.24 -1.76
CA LYS A 66 10.57 -8.61 -1.31
C LYS A 66 11.32 -8.59 0.02
N THR A 67 11.08 -9.59 0.87
CA THR A 67 11.62 -9.63 2.23
C THR A 67 13.14 -9.44 2.26
N GLU A 68 13.85 -10.05 1.32
CA GLU A 68 15.31 -9.93 1.15
C GLU A 68 15.80 -8.53 0.76
N MET A 69 14.92 -7.64 0.29
CA MET A 69 15.22 -6.25 -0.03
C MET A 69 14.88 -5.28 1.11
N ARG A 70 14.31 -5.76 2.22
CA ARG A 70 13.96 -4.92 3.37
C ARG A 70 15.18 -4.71 4.25
N MET A 71 15.49 -3.46 4.56
CA MET A 71 16.64 -3.08 5.39
C MET A 71 16.25 -3.04 6.88
N SER A 72 17.10 -3.63 7.74
CA SER A 72 17.07 -3.38 9.19
C SER A 72 17.37 -1.89 9.49
N PRO A 73 17.03 -1.39 10.68
CA PRO A 73 17.40 -0.03 11.08
C PRO A 73 18.89 0.26 10.93
N GLU A 74 19.74 -0.70 11.30
CA GLU A 74 21.20 -0.62 11.19
C GLU A 74 21.65 -0.58 9.73
N GLN A 75 21.08 -1.43 8.87
CA GLN A 75 21.39 -1.41 7.44
C GLN A 75 20.98 -0.08 6.79
N THR A 76 19.80 0.43 7.13
CA THR A 76 19.33 1.74 6.67
C THR A 76 20.29 2.85 7.10
N ARG A 77 20.74 2.82 8.35
CA ARG A 77 21.76 3.76 8.85
C ARG A 77 23.06 3.67 8.05
N THR A 78 23.62 2.48 7.86
CA THR A 78 24.86 2.27 7.10
C THR A 78 24.75 2.77 5.66
N MET A 79 23.57 2.66 5.04
CA MET A 79 23.35 3.16 3.68
C MET A 79 23.17 4.69 3.61
N VAL A 80 22.60 5.30 4.65
CA VAL A 80 22.27 6.74 4.65
C VAL A 80 23.42 7.60 5.17
N GLU A 81 24.19 7.15 6.16
CA GLU A 81 25.26 7.96 6.76
C GLU A 81 26.34 8.44 5.76
N PRO A 82 26.82 7.61 4.81
CA PRO A 82 27.80 8.05 3.80
C PRO A 82 27.32 9.20 2.92
N ALA A 83 26.01 9.44 2.83
CA ALA A 83 25.44 10.57 2.09
C ALA A 83 25.50 11.91 2.85
N GLY A 84 26.23 11.98 3.97
CA GLY A 84 26.39 13.20 4.76
C GLY A 84 25.26 13.42 5.77
N PHE A 85 24.64 12.34 6.23
CA PHE A 85 23.59 12.38 7.24
C PHE A 85 24.04 11.64 8.50
N LYS A 86 23.44 11.98 9.64
CA LYS A 86 23.59 11.26 10.90
C LYS A 86 22.22 10.83 11.39
N LEU A 87 22.11 9.61 11.90
CA LEU A 87 20.88 9.16 12.56
C LEU A 87 20.66 10.00 13.84
N GLU A 88 19.54 10.70 13.90
CA GLU A 88 19.08 11.49 15.06
C GLU A 88 18.27 10.59 15.99
N THR A 89 17.21 9.98 15.44
CA THR A 89 16.19 9.27 16.22
C THR A 89 15.74 8.02 15.49
N ARG A 90 15.60 6.92 16.23
CA ARG A 90 14.88 5.72 15.80
C ARG A 90 13.59 5.58 16.60
N VAL A 91 12.49 5.30 15.92
CA VAL A 91 11.17 5.06 16.52
C VAL A 91 10.73 3.64 16.17
N GLU A 92 10.52 2.79 17.17
CA GLU A 92 9.92 1.48 16.95
C GLU A 92 8.41 1.63 16.76
N LEU A 93 7.88 1.05 15.68
CA LEU A 93 6.47 1.10 15.31
C LEU A 93 5.93 -0.34 15.20
N PRO A 94 5.62 -0.97 16.33
CA PRO A 94 5.22 -2.37 16.36
C PRO A 94 3.92 -2.63 15.57
N PRO A 95 3.70 -3.87 15.09
CA PRO A 95 4.59 -5.02 15.26
C PRO A 95 5.74 -5.14 14.24
N TYR A 96 5.71 -4.41 13.11
CA TYR A 96 6.61 -4.69 11.98
C TYR A 96 7.22 -3.45 11.29
N HIS A 97 7.21 -2.28 11.92
CA HIS A 97 7.75 -1.05 11.32
C HIS A 97 8.75 -0.36 12.25
N TYR A 98 9.61 0.47 11.65
CA TYR A 98 10.41 1.45 12.37
C TYR A 98 10.45 2.75 11.56
N GLY A 99 10.58 3.87 12.25
CA GLY A 99 10.98 5.15 11.68
C GLY A 99 12.45 5.43 12.00
N ALA A 100 13.17 6.01 11.05
CA ALA A 100 14.53 6.50 11.24
C ALA A 100 14.60 7.94 10.74
N ILE A 101 14.92 8.87 11.64
CA ILE A 101 15.05 10.30 11.36
C ILE A 101 16.54 10.61 11.27
N PHE A 102 16.93 11.20 10.14
CA PHE A 102 18.31 11.59 9.87
C PHE A 102 18.41 13.10 9.73
N ILE A 103 19.46 13.68 10.30
CA ILE A 103 19.82 15.08 10.09
C ILE A 103 21.03 15.19 9.17
N ARG A 104 21.07 16.24 8.35
CA ARG A 104 22.22 16.51 7.50
C ARG A 104 23.36 17.04 8.35
N ILE A 105 24.55 16.50 8.16
CA ILE A 105 25.76 17.03 8.78
C ILE A 105 26.21 18.22 7.92
N THR A 106 26.06 19.44 8.43
CA THR A 106 26.79 20.60 7.91
C THR A 106 28.22 20.54 8.41
N ALA A 107 29.18 20.64 7.47
CA ALA A 107 30.60 20.83 7.78
C ALA A 107 30.83 22.15 8.54
#